data_AF-A0A3D3UMC3-F1
#
_entry.id   AF-A0A3D3UMC3-F1
#
_cell.length_a   1.000
_cell.length_b   1.000
_cell.length_c   1.000
_cell.angle_alpha   90.00
_cell.angle_beta   90.00
_cell.angle_gamma   90.00
#
_symmetry.space_group_name_H-M   'P 1'
#
loop_
_entity.id
_entity.type
_entity.pdbx_description
1 polymer ?
#
loop_
_entity_poly.entity_id
_entity_poly.type
_entity_poly.pdbx_seq_one_letter_code
_entity_poly.pdbx_strand_id
1 'polypeptide(L)'
;MSEIEKRIESLERINRRWRYMTGLFAALLVISLTVGAKLPDSIPEVLQARRIEVLAPDGKPGIVLSADANRSAIGLTAQGKDHKRAIAL
;
A
#
# COMPACT_ATOMS: atom_id res chain seq x y z
N MET A 1 33.46 49.24 12.53
CA MET A 1 33.06 47.83 12.62
C MET A 1 34.17 46.97 12.08
N SER A 2 34.72 46.09 12.92
CA SER A 2 35.80 45.20 12.57
C SER A 2 35.29 44.10 11.62
N GLU A 3 36.17 43.54 10.80
CA GLU A 3 35.83 42.45 9.88
C GLU A 3 35.36 41.17 10.61
N ILE A 4 35.83 41.00 11.86
CA ILE A 4 35.46 39.90 12.74
C ILE A 4 34.00 40.05 13.20
N GLU A 5 33.55 41.25 13.54
CA GLU A 5 32.16 41.51 13.96
C GLU A 5 31.16 41.16 12.83
N LYS A 6 31.49 41.53 11.58
CA LYS A 6 30.67 41.18 10.41
C LYS A 6 30.59 39.68 10.18
N ARG A 7 31.69 38.94 10.40
CA ARG A 7 31.71 37.47 10.31
C ARG A 7 30.85 36.82 11.39
N ILE A 8 30.90 37.32 12.62
CA ILE A 8 30.10 36.79 13.73
C ILE A 8 28.60 37.01 13.45
N GLU A 9 28.20 38.20 13.02
CA GLU A 9 26.80 38.49 12.71
C GLU A 9 26.26 37.61 11.57
N SER A 10 27.09 37.38 10.55
CA SER A 10 26.83 36.44 9.46
C SER A 10 26.59 35.02 9.97
N LEU A 11 27.49 34.52 10.82
CA LEU A 11 27.41 33.17 11.39
C LEU A 11 26.19 33.00 12.28
N GLU A 12 25.84 34.00 13.09
CA GLU A 12 24.62 33.96 13.90
C GLU A 12 23.35 33.90 13.05
N ARG A 13 23.30 34.65 11.95
CA ARG A 13 22.14 34.67 11.04
C ARG A 13 21.98 33.32 10.34
N ILE A 14 23.09 32.75 9.90
CA ILE A 14 23.14 31.40 9.31
C ILE A 14 22.71 30.36 10.35
N ASN A 15 23.26 30.41 11.56
CA ASN A 15 22.92 29.47 12.64
C ASN A 15 21.44 29.54 13.00
N ARG A 16 20.86 30.74 13.15
CA ARG A 16 19.41 30.92 13.38
C ARG A 16 18.59 30.27 12.28
N ARG A 17 18.95 30.50 11.01
CA ARG A 17 18.26 29.92 9.85
C ARG A 17 18.34 28.39 9.85
N TRP A 18 19.52 27.83 10.11
CA TRP A 18 19.70 26.38 10.23
C TRP A 18 18.86 25.81 11.36
N ARG A 19 18.83 26.45 12.53
CA ARG A 19 18.01 25.98 13.66
C ARG A 19 16.53 25.90 13.31
N TYR A 20 16.00 26.88 12.58
CA TYR A 20 14.61 26.84 12.11
C TYR A 20 14.38 25.76 11.05
N MET A 21 15.29 25.61 10.09
CA MET A 21 15.18 24.58 9.04
C MET A 21 15.25 23.17 9.61
N THR A 22 16.16 22.91 10.54
CA THR A 22 16.27 21.62 11.22
C THR A 22 15.04 21.33 12.07
N GLY A 23 14.50 22.32 12.77
CA GLY A 23 13.25 22.18 13.53
C GLY A 23 12.05 21.87 12.62
N LEU A 24 11.94 22.57 11.49
CA LEU A 24 10.89 22.31 10.50
C LEU A 24 11.01 20.89 9.91
N PHE A 25 12.23 20.48 9.57
CA PHE A 25 12.49 19.14 9.04
C PHE A 25 12.11 18.05 10.05
N ALA A 26 12.47 18.22 11.33
CA ALA A 26 12.09 17.30 12.39
C ALA A 26 10.56 17.20 12.55
N ALA A 27 9.85 18.34 12.50
CA ALA A 27 8.39 18.34 12.57
C ALA A 27 7.75 17.60 11.37
N LEU A 28 8.25 17.82 10.15
CA LEU A 28 7.78 17.13 8.95
C LEU A 28 8.01 15.62 9.03
N LEU A 29 9.14 15.19 9.60
CA LEU A 29 9.45 13.77 9.83
C LEU A 29 8.48 13.11 10.80
N VAL A 30 8.11 13.81 11.88
CA VAL A 30 7.09 13.30 12.83
C VAL A 30 5.74 13.18 12.13
N ILE A 31 5.34 14.19 11.36
CA ILE A 31 4.07 14.16 10.60
C ILE A 31 4.04 12.99 9.61
N SER A 32 5.10 12.80 8.82
CA SER A 32 5.15 11.73 7.82
C SER A 32 5.05 10.34 8.45
N LEU A 33 5.71 10.13 9.60
CA LEU A 33 5.60 8.89 10.36
C LEU A 33 4.17 8.66 10.88
N THR A 34 3.50 9.70 11.41
CA THR A 34 2.12 9.56 11.89
C THR A 34 1.10 9.27 10.79
N VAL A 35 1.28 9.87 9.59
CA VAL A 35 0.39 9.64 8.44
C VAL A 35 0.63 8.24 7.84
N GLY A 36 1.90 7.83 7.71
CA GLY A 36 2.26 6.50 7.21
C GLY A 36 1.96 5.35 8.18
N ALA A 37 1.85 5.64 9.47
CA ALA A 37 1.47 4.67 10.51
C ALA A 37 -0.03 4.35 10.53
N LYS A 38 -0.83 4.86 9.59
CA LYS A 38 -2.14 4.27 9.30
C LYS A 38 -1.90 2.89 8.67
N LEU A 39 -1.71 1.88 9.51
CA LEU A 39 -1.78 0.49 9.08
C LEU A 39 -3.13 0.28 8.38
N PRO A 40 -3.19 -0.50 7.29
CA PRO A 40 -4.46 -0.86 6.70
C PRO A 40 -5.36 -1.45 7.78
N ASP A 41 -6.57 -0.90 7.90
CA ASP A 41 -7.58 -1.29 8.89
C ASP A 41 -7.90 -2.77 8.70
N SER A 42 -7.21 -3.63 9.44
CA SER A 42 -7.35 -5.10 9.48
C SER A 42 -7.24 -5.79 8.11
N ILE A 43 -6.34 -6.78 8.00
CA ILE A 43 -6.49 -7.79 6.95
C ILE A 43 -7.86 -8.45 7.22
N PRO A 44 -8.83 -8.36 6.30
CA PRO A 44 -10.17 -8.88 6.58
C PRO A 44 -10.06 -10.37 6.88
N GLU A 45 -10.61 -10.78 8.03
CA GLU A 45 -10.61 -12.18 8.48
C GLU A 45 -11.28 -13.10 7.45
N VAL A 46 -12.16 -12.52 6.63
CA VAL A 46 -12.81 -13.19 5.51
C VAL A 46 -12.50 -12.45 4.22
N LEU A 47 -11.74 -13.10 3.33
CA LEU A 47 -11.53 -12.66 1.95
C LEU A 47 -12.84 -12.85 1.16
N GLN A 48 -13.58 -11.76 0.97
CA GLN A 48 -14.75 -11.76 0.10
C GLN A 48 -14.32 -11.51 -1.34
N ALA A 49 -14.34 -12.57 -2.16
CA ALA A 49 -14.02 -12.49 -3.57
C ALA A 49 -15.22 -12.97 -4.41
N ARG A 50 -15.60 -12.18 -5.41
CA ARG A 50 -16.62 -12.57 -6.39
C ARG A 50 -16.15 -13.73 -7.28
N ARG A 51 -14.84 -13.79 -7.51
CA ARG A 51 -14.18 -14.78 -8.36
C ARG A 51 -12.82 -15.15 -7.75
N ILE A 52 -12.57 -16.45 -7.58
CA ILE A 52 -11.29 -16.99 -7.14
C ILE A 52 -10.73 -17.82 -8.29
N GLU A 53 -9.49 -17.53 -8.69
CA GLU A 53 -8.81 -18.20 -9.79
C GLU A 53 -7.52 -18.84 -9.29
N VAL A 54 -7.41 -20.15 -9.48
CA VAL A 54 -6.17 -20.89 -9.28
C VAL A 54 -5.50 -20.98 -10.64
N LEU A 55 -4.36 -20.29 -10.79
CA LEU A 55 -3.59 -20.28 -12.04
C LEU A 55 -2.71 -21.54 -12.11
N ALA A 56 -2.60 -22.09 -13.32
CA ALA A 56 -1.62 -23.11 -13.66
C ALA A 56 -0.24 -22.48 -13.91
N PRO A 57 0.85 -23.26 -13.96
CA PRO A 57 2.22 -22.76 -14.16
C PRO A 57 2.43 -21.97 -15.46
N ASP A 58 1.54 -22.11 -16.43
CA ASP A 58 1.52 -21.36 -17.70
C ASP A 58 0.81 -20.01 -17.60
N GLY A 59 0.36 -19.62 -16.39
CA GLY A 59 -0.36 -18.38 -16.13
C GLY A 59 -1.84 -18.41 -16.53
N LYS A 60 -2.37 -19.54 -17.02
CA LYS A 60 -3.79 -19.67 -17.38
C LYS A 60 -4.63 -20.16 -16.19
N PRO A 61 -5.93 -19.81 -16.12
CA PRO A 61 -6.80 -20.29 -15.04
C PRO A 61 -7.01 -21.81 -15.16
N GLY A 62 -6.64 -22.54 -14.11
CA GLY A 62 -6.90 -23.98 -13.98
C GLY A 62 -8.22 -24.27 -13.26
N ILE A 63 -8.52 -23.53 -12.19
CA ILE A 63 -9.79 -23.64 -11.45
C ILE A 63 -10.34 -22.23 -11.22
N VAL A 64 -11.63 -22.05 -11.48
CA VAL A 64 -12.34 -20.79 -11.28
C VAL A 64 -13.58 -21.06 -10.45
N LEU A 65 -13.61 -20.49 -9.24
CA LEU A 65 -14.79 -20.44 -8.40
C LEU A 65 -15.44 -19.05 -8.56
N SER A 66 -16.73 -19.00 -8.86
CA SER A 66 -17.47 -17.75 -9.04
C SER A 66 -18.80 -17.80 -8.31
N ALA A 67 -19.10 -16.76 -7.53
CA ALA A 67 -20.42 -16.57 -6.95
C ALA A 67 -21.27 -15.70 -7.89
N ASP A 68 -22.42 -16.21 -8.34
CA ASP A 68 -23.37 -15.44 -9.15
C ASP A 68 -24.43 -14.80 -8.24
N ALA A 69 -24.40 -13.46 -8.16
CA ALA A 69 -25.34 -12.67 -7.37
C ALA A 69 -26.80 -12.82 -7.88
N ASN A 70 -27.01 -13.18 -9.14
CA ASN A 70 -28.35 -13.30 -9.72
C ASN A 70 -29.04 -14.64 -9.44
N ARG A 71 -28.32 -15.68 -8.99
CA ARG A 71 -28.88 -17.04 -8.88
C ARG A 71 -28.74 -17.69 -7.52
N SER A 72 -28.15 -17.01 -6.52
CA SER A 72 -27.79 -17.63 -5.24
C SER A 72 -27.04 -18.96 -5.42
N ALA A 73 -26.25 -19.07 -6.49
CA ALA A 73 -25.60 -20.30 -6.91
C ALA A 73 -24.09 -20.10 -6.94
N ILE A 74 -23.36 -21.12 -6.48
CA ILE A 74 -21.90 -21.14 -6.52
C ILE A 74 -21.50 -21.93 -7.77
N GLY A 75 -20.90 -21.23 -8.74
CA GLY A 75 -20.35 -21.86 -9.93
C GLY A 75 -18.92 -22.31 -9.68
N LEU A 76 -18.63 -23.60 -9.87
CA LEU A 76 -17.27 -24.12 -9.89
C LEU A 76 -16.96 -24.62 -11.30
N THR A 77 -15.94 -24.02 -11.92
CA THR A 77 -15.47 -24.44 -13.24
C THR A 77 -14.01 -24.84 -13.15
N ALA A 78 -13.71 -26.03 -13.65
CA ALA A 78 -12.34 -26.53 -13.77
C ALA A 78 -11.97 -26.64 -15.25
N GLN A 79 -10.83 -26.07 -15.61
CA GLN A 79 -10.30 -26.09 -16.97
C GLN A 79 -8.93 -26.78 -16.94
N GLY A 80 -8.93 -28.09 -17.17
CA GLY A 80 -7.73 -28.92 -17.27
C GLY A 80 -7.57 -29.55 -18.65
N LYS A 81 -6.37 -30.06 -18.94
CA LYS A 81 -6.02 -30.68 -20.23
C LYS A 81 -6.96 -31.84 -20.63
N ASP A 82 -7.56 -32.49 -19.64
CA ASP A 82 -8.43 -33.66 -19.87
C ASP A 82 -9.93 -33.38 -19.73
N HIS A 83 -10.39 -32.28 -19.13
CA HIS A 83 -11.83 -32.05 -18.95
C HIS A 83 -12.18 -30.56 -18.78
N LYS A 84 -13.13 -30.06 -19.58
CA LYS A 84 -13.96 -28.89 -19.24
C LYS A 84 -15.19 -29.42 -18.50
N ARG A 85 -15.24 -29.28 -17.17
CA ARG A 85 -16.44 -29.59 -16.37
C ARG A 85 -16.86 -28.33 -15.63
N ALA A 86 -18.09 -27.91 -15.91
CA ALA A 86 -18.78 -26.89 -15.13
C ALA A 86 -19.75 -27.61 -14.19
N ILE A 87 -19.62 -27.36 -12.89
CA ILE A 87 -20.53 -27.88 -11.86
C ILE A 87 -21.20 -26.66 -11.22
N ALA A 88 -22.52 -26.60 -11.33
CA ALA A 88 -23.33 -25.66 -10.57
C ALA A 88 -23.72 -26.34 -9.26
N LEU A 89 -23.36 -25.72 -8.13
CA LEU A 89 -23.71 -26.14 -6.78
C LEU A 89 -24.84 -25.28 -6.24
#